data_AF-A0A0T6A8P4-F1
#
_entry.id   AF-A0A0T6A8P4-F1
#
_cell.length_a   1.000
_cell.length_b   1.000
_cell.length_c   1.000
_cell.angle_alpha   90.00
_cell.angle_beta   90.00
_cell.angle_gamma   90.00
#
_symmetry.space_group_name_H-M   'P 1'
#
loop_
_entity.id
_entity.type
_entity.pdbx_description
1 polymer ?
#
loop_
_entity_poly.entity_id
_entity_poly.type
_entity_poly.pdbx_seq_one_letter_code
_entity_poly.pdbx_strand_id
1 'polypeptide(L)' 'MSRNVLVVEDDKDIAHLLDLHLRDEGYSVTVVSDGKTGLAQALSKP' A
#
# COMPACT_ATOMS: atom_id res chain seq x y z
N MET A 1 -2.93 -17.36 4.15
CA MET A 1 -2.07 -16.26 4.64
C MET A 1 -2.38 -15.05 3.80
N SER A 2 -2.84 -13.95 4.40
CA SER A 2 -3.02 -12.67 3.72
C SER A 2 -1.65 -12.11 3.36
N ARG A 3 -1.39 -11.81 2.08
CA ARG A 3 -0.15 -11.14 1.68
C ARG A 3 -0.25 -9.66 2.03
N ASN A 4 0.86 -9.07 2.45
CA ASN A 4 0.93 -7.65 2.75
C ASN A 4 1.31 -6.90 1.47
N VAL A 5 0.58 -5.83 1.15
CA VAL A 5 0.82 -4.97 -0.02
C VAL A 5 1.09 -3.55 0.47
N LEU A 6 2.19 -2.96 0.01
CA LEU A 6 2.53 -1.56 0.24
C LEU A 6 2.25 -0.79 -1.06
N VAL A 7 1.33 0.16 -1.00
CA VAL A 7 0.99 1.06 -2.10
C VAL A 7 1.65 2.41 -1.84
N VAL A 8 2.44 2.89 -2.80
CA VAL A 8 3.07 4.21 -2.77
C VAL A 8 2.43 5.04 -3.87
N GLU A 9 1.56 5.97 -3.51
CA GLU A 9 0.70 6.71 -4.44
C GLU A 9 0.41 8.12 -3.89
N ASP A 10 0.77 9.16 -4.64
CA ASP A 10 0.64 10.55 -4.20
C ASP A 10 -0.77 11.12 -4.42
N ASP A 11 -1.53 10.55 -5.35
CA ASP A 11 -2.94 10.88 -5.56
C ASP A 11 -3.85 10.09 -4.59
N LYS A 12 -4.61 10.83 -3.78
CA LYS A 12 -5.49 10.23 -2.75
C LYS A 12 -6.66 9.43 -3.33
N ASP A 13 -7.19 9.85 -4.48
CA ASP A 13 -8.35 9.19 -5.08
C ASP A 13 -7.92 7.86 -5.70
N ILE A 14 -6.77 7.84 -6.36
CA ILE A 14 -6.16 6.61 -6.90
C ILE A 14 -5.77 5.67 -5.75
N ALA A 15 -5.13 6.20 -4.71
CA ALA A 15 -4.72 5.42 -3.54
C ALA A 15 -5.91 4.76 -2.85
N HIS A 16 -7.04 5.46 -2.73
CA HIS A 16 -8.26 4.92 -2.14
C HIS A 16 -8.86 3.80 -3.01
N LEU A 17 -8.86 3.98 -4.33
CA LEU A 17 -9.35 2.96 -5.27
C LEU A 17 -8.52 1.68 -5.20
N LEU A 18 -7.19 1.80 -5.10
CA LEU A 18 -6.29 0.64 -4.93
C LEU A 18 -6.51 -0.05 -3.59
N ASP A 19 -6.63 0.70 -2.50
CA ASP A 19 -6.88 0.15 -1.15
C ASP A 19 -8.19 -0.65 -1.10
N LEU A 20 -9.27 -0.13 -1.70
CA LEU A 20 -10.56 -0.82 -1.79
C LEU A 20 -10.45 -2.16 -2.54
N HIS A 21 -9.89 -2.16 -3.75
CA HIS A 21 -9.79 -3.38 -4.57
C HIS A 21 -8.91 -4.45 -3.92
N LEU A 22 -7.74 -4.06 -3.41
CA LEU A 22 -6.79 -5.00 -2.81
C LEU A 22 -7.33 -5.59 -1.50
N ARG A 23 -8.05 -4.79 -0.69
CA ARG A 23 -8.71 -5.32 0.51
C ARG A 23 -9.84 -6.28 0.18
N ASP A 24 -10.64 -5.98 -0.86
CA ASP A 24 -11.71 -6.86 -1.34
C ASP A 24 -11.16 -8.23 -1.80
N GLU A 25 -9.98 -8.23 -2.44
CA GLU A 25 -9.25 -9.47 -2.78
C GLU A 25 -8.60 -10.18 -1.57
N GLY A 26 -8.71 -9.63 -0.35
CA GLY A 26 -8.23 -10.23 0.90
C GLY A 26 -6.78 -9.92 1.26
N TYR A 27 -6.18 -8.88 0.67
CA TYR A 27 -4.84 -8.41 1.04
C TYR A 27 -4.85 -7.46 2.23
N SER A 28 -3.73 -7.45 2.97
CA SER A 28 -3.45 -6.43 3.98
C SER A 28 -2.72 -5.26 3.34
N VAL A 29 -3.42 -4.15 3.14
CA VAL A 29 -2.89 -2.99 2.42
C VAL A 29 -2.40 -1.91 3.37
N THR A 30 -1.22 -1.35 3.07
CA THR A 30 -0.70 -0.12 3.66
C THR A 30 -0.45 0.88 2.55
N VAL A 31 -0.97 2.10 2.70
CA VAL A 31 -0.86 3.18 1.71
C VAL A 31 0.04 4.28 2.27
N VAL A 32 0.97 4.76 1.45
CA VAL A 32 1.80 5.93 1.74
C VAL A 32 1.81 6.87 0.55
N SER A 33 1.85 8.18 0.82
CA SER A 33 1.77 9.22 -0.21
C SER A 33 3.13 9.74 -0.69
N ASP A 34 4.23 9.12 -0.24
CA ASP A 34 5.57 9.57 -0.57
C ASP A 34 6.55 8.41 -0.73
N GLY A 35 7.45 8.55 -1.70
CA GLY A 35 8.43 7.52 -2.03
C GLY A 35 9.47 7.26 -0.94
N LYS A 36 9.79 8.26 -0.09
CA LYS A 36 10.80 8.08 0.96
C LYS A 36 10.27 7.17 2.06
N THR A 37 9.05 7.43 2.54
CA THR A 37 8.35 6.56 3.49
C THR A 37 8.08 5.20 2.88
N GLY A 38 7.66 5.13 1.62
CA GLY A 38 7.45 3.86 0.91
C GLY A 38 8.71 3.00 0.85
N LEU A 39 9.83 3.58 0.41
CA LEU A 39 11.11 2.88 0.37
C LEU A 39 11.57 2.43 1.76
N ALA A 40 11.47 3.30 2.77
CA ALA A 40 11.84 2.95 4.14
C ALA A 40 11.00 1.77 4.67
N GLN A 41 9.69 1.76 4.41
CA GLN A 41 8.82 0.68 4.83
C GLN A 41 9.14 -0.63 4.10
N ALA A 42 9.35 -0.59 2.78
CA ALA A 42 9.71 -1.76 1.98
C ALA A 42 11.02 -2.41 2.44
N LEU A 43 12.01 -1.60 2.84
CA LEU A 43 13.28 -2.12 3.35
C LEU A 43 13.20 -2.63 4.80
N SER A 44 12.20 -2.17 5.57
CA SER A 44 12.05 -2.51 7.00
C SER A 44 11.33 -3.84 7.25
N LYS A 45 10.56 -4.35 6.28
CA LYS A 45 9.76 -5.57 6.41
C LYS A 45 10.11 -6.53 5.26
N PRO A 46 10.74 -7.69 5.55
CA PRO A 46 11.02 -8.71 4.53
C PRO A 46 9.75 -9.41 4.04
#